data_AF-L0KVB2-F1
#
_entry.id   AF-L0KVB2-F1
#
_cell.length_a   1.000
_cell.length_b   1.000
_cell.length_c   1.000
_cell.angle_alpha   90.00
_cell.angle_beta   90.00
_cell.angle_gamma   90.00
#
_symmetry.space_group_name_H-M   'P 1'
#
loop_
_entity.id
_entity.type
_entity.pdbx_description
1 polymer ?
#
loop_
_entity_poly.entity_id
_entity_poly.type
_entity_poly.pdbx_seq_one_letter_code
_entity_poly.pdbx_strand_id
1 'polypeptide(L)'
;MAKDKILSEIKQAETNARIMVDNAAKEKNDRISKARVEAREIIKQAEVDAHKSSQSTLRSAEHELASQKQKIIEEGIKEADIVAKNAKAKVDQAAENLISEFERAIHA
;
A
#
# COMPACT_ATOMS: atom_id res chain seq x y z
N MET A 1 -53.26 -59.16 7.92
CA MET A 1 -53.87 -57.81 8.00
C MET A 1 -53.09 -56.87 8.92
N ALA A 2 -53.11 -57.01 10.25
CA ALA A 2 -52.37 -56.09 11.14
C ALA A 2 -50.84 -56.14 10.96
N LYS A 3 -50.29 -57.35 10.78
CA LYS A 3 -48.84 -57.58 10.61
C LYS A 3 -48.29 -57.00 9.29
N ASP A 4 -49.08 -57.08 8.21
CA ASP A 4 -48.69 -56.56 6.88
C ASP A 4 -48.69 -55.03 6.85
N LYS A 5 -49.64 -54.40 7.55
CA LYS A 5 -49.71 -52.95 7.70
C LYS A 5 -48.51 -52.41 8.49
N ILE A 6 -48.16 -53.06 9.60
CA ILE A 6 -46.98 -52.71 10.41
C ILE A 6 -45.69 -52.86 9.58
N LEU A 7 -45.56 -53.93 8.80
CA LEU A 7 -44.38 -54.12 7.95
C LEU A 7 -44.25 -53.04 6.87
N SER A 8 -45.38 -52.60 6.31
CA SER A 8 -45.42 -51.49 5.35
C SER A 8 -45.01 -50.17 5.99
N GLU A 9 -45.49 -49.89 7.20
CA GLU A 9 -45.12 -48.69 7.97
C GLU A 9 -43.63 -48.69 8.31
N ILE A 10 -43.06 -49.83 8.70
CA ILE A 10 -41.62 -49.97 8.96
C ILE A 10 -40.79 -49.71 7.69
N LYS A 11 -41.17 -50.29 6.55
CA LYS A 11 -40.46 -50.07 5.27
C LYS A 11 -40.52 -48.60 4.83
N GLN A 12 -41.65 -47.94 5.06
CA GLN A 12 -41.80 -46.52 4.76
C GLN A 12 -40.93 -45.67 5.69
N ALA A 13 -40.89 -45.98 6.98
CA ALA A 13 -40.01 -45.32 7.94
C ALA A 13 -38.52 -45.51 7.61
N GLU A 14 -38.10 -46.73 7.21
CA GLU A 14 -36.73 -46.99 6.73
C GLU A 14 -36.37 -46.17 5.51
N THR A 15 -37.28 -46.10 4.53
CA THR A 15 -37.07 -45.33 3.30
C THR A 15 -36.95 -43.83 3.61
N ASN A 16 -37.82 -43.31 4.47
CA ASN A 16 -37.77 -41.92 4.92
C ASN A 16 -36.48 -41.60 5.68
N ALA A 17 -36.01 -42.52 6.54
CA ALA A 17 -34.75 -42.37 7.25
C ALA A 17 -33.55 -42.33 6.29
N ARG A 18 -33.52 -43.20 5.26
CA ARG A 18 -32.48 -43.17 4.23
C ARG A 18 -32.47 -41.85 3.46
N ILE A 19 -33.64 -41.38 3.03
CA ILE A 19 -33.77 -40.09 2.34
C ILE A 19 -33.29 -38.93 3.25
N MET A 20 -33.63 -38.97 4.54
CA MET A 20 -33.19 -37.95 5.49
C MET A 20 -31.66 -37.92 5.62
N VAL A 21 -31.01 -39.07 5.71
CA VAL A 21 -29.54 -39.17 5.77
C VAL A 21 -28.90 -38.66 4.48
N ASP A 22 -29.42 -39.04 3.31
CA ASP A 22 -28.90 -38.58 2.02
C ASP A 22 -29.04 -37.07 1.85
N ASN A 23 -30.18 -36.50 2.26
CA ASN A 23 -30.39 -35.05 2.23
C ASN A 23 -29.45 -34.34 3.20
N ALA A 24 -29.28 -34.84 4.43
CA ALA A 24 -28.34 -34.27 5.38
C ALA A 24 -26.89 -34.31 4.87
N ALA A 25 -26.49 -35.38 4.17
CA ALA A 25 -25.17 -35.49 3.56
C ALA A 25 -24.97 -34.46 2.43
N LYS A 26 -25.99 -34.25 1.58
CA LYS A 26 -25.98 -33.22 0.54
C LYS A 26 -25.89 -31.82 1.14
N GLU A 27 -26.74 -31.49 2.10
CA GLU A 27 -26.72 -30.18 2.78
C GLU A 27 -25.38 -29.89 3.44
N LYS A 28 -24.77 -30.90 4.09
CA LYS A 28 -23.43 -30.77 4.66
C LYS A 28 -22.40 -30.40 3.59
N ASN A 29 -22.41 -31.11 2.47
CA ASN A 29 -21.47 -30.85 1.37
C ASN A 29 -21.69 -29.46 0.76
N ASP A 30 -22.94 -29.06 0.57
CA ASP A 30 -23.29 -27.74 0.04
C ASP A 30 -22.82 -26.62 0.98
N ARG A 31 -23.01 -26.77 2.29
CA ARG A 31 -22.51 -25.81 3.30
C ARG A 31 -21.00 -25.69 3.27
N ILE A 32 -20.28 -26.82 3.18
CA ILE A 32 -18.82 -26.82 3.08
C ILE A 32 -18.35 -26.16 1.79
N SER A 33 -19.02 -26.44 0.66
CA SER A 33 -18.67 -25.85 -0.63
C SER A 33 -18.89 -24.34 -0.61
N LYS A 34 -20.03 -23.86 -0.10
CA LYS A 34 -20.33 -22.43 0.05
C LYS A 34 -19.30 -21.72 0.92
N ALA A 35 -19.01 -22.28 2.11
CA ALA A 35 -18.01 -21.71 3.01
C ALA A 35 -16.61 -21.64 2.37
N ARG A 36 -16.24 -22.62 1.53
CA ARG A 36 -14.97 -22.59 0.78
C ARG A 36 -14.93 -21.52 -0.30
N VAL A 37 -16.05 -21.29 -0.99
CA VAL A 37 -16.17 -20.22 -2.00
C VAL A 37 -16.07 -18.86 -1.29
N GLU A 38 -16.84 -18.65 -0.23
CA GLU A 38 -16.81 -17.42 0.56
C GLU A 38 -15.40 -17.13 1.11
N ALA A 39 -14.71 -18.15 1.63
CA ALA A 39 -13.34 -17.99 2.11
C ALA A 39 -12.38 -17.55 0.99
N ARG A 40 -12.53 -18.10 -0.22
CA ARG A 40 -11.71 -17.69 -1.38
C ARG A 40 -12.02 -16.27 -1.82
N GLU A 41 -13.28 -15.86 -1.77
CA GLU A 41 -13.69 -14.49 -2.08
C GLU A 41 -13.12 -13.49 -1.08
N ILE A 42 -13.14 -13.82 0.21
CA ILE A 42 -12.52 -12.99 1.26
C ILE A 42 -11.02 -12.81 1.00
N ILE A 43 -10.30 -13.89 0.69
CA ILE A 43 -8.86 -13.83 0.39
C ILE A 43 -8.62 -12.96 -0.84
N LYS A 44 -9.37 -13.19 -1.92
CA LYS A 44 -9.23 -12.40 -3.16
C LYS A 44 -9.52 -10.92 -2.94
N GLN A 45 -10.54 -10.59 -2.14
CA GLN A 45 -10.86 -9.20 -1.82
C GLN A 45 -9.76 -8.57 -0.98
N ALA A 46 -9.22 -9.29 0.01
CA ALA A 46 -8.10 -8.82 0.82
C ALA A 46 -6.84 -8.56 -0.03
N GLU A 47 -6.55 -9.41 -1.03
CA GLU A 47 -5.45 -9.19 -1.97
C GLU A 47 -5.65 -7.93 -2.82
N VAL A 48 -6.86 -7.71 -3.33
CA VAL A 48 -7.21 -6.50 -4.10
C VAL A 48 -7.06 -5.25 -3.23
N ASP A 49 -7.55 -5.29 -2.01
CA ASP A 49 -7.48 -4.15 -1.08
C ASP A 49 -6.04 -3.86 -0.66
N ALA A 50 -5.23 -4.89 -0.39
CA ALA A 50 -3.81 -4.76 -0.09
C ALA A 50 -3.05 -4.13 -1.27
N HIS A 51 -3.31 -4.58 -2.49
CA HIS A 51 -2.69 -4.02 -3.69
C HIS A 51 -3.11 -2.57 -3.92
N LYS A 52 -4.40 -2.24 -3.75
CA LYS A 52 -4.91 -0.87 -3.85
C LYS A 52 -4.27 0.04 -2.79
N SER A 53 -4.16 -0.42 -1.55
CA SER A 53 -3.51 0.30 -0.46
C SER A 53 -2.04 0.57 -0.79
N SER A 54 -1.30 -0.46 -1.20
CA SER A 54 0.11 -0.34 -1.60
C SER A 54 0.31 0.68 -2.74
N GLN A 55 -0.51 0.61 -3.79
CA GLN A 55 -0.44 1.58 -4.88
C GLN A 55 -0.77 3.01 -4.43
N SER A 56 -1.74 3.17 -3.53
CA SER A 56 -2.08 4.48 -2.97
C SER A 56 -0.90 5.06 -2.18
N THR A 57 -0.29 4.26 -1.31
CA THR A 57 0.87 4.67 -0.52
C THR A 57 2.05 5.04 -1.41
N LEU A 58 2.33 4.26 -2.45
CA LEU A 58 3.38 4.58 -3.43
C LEU A 58 3.15 5.94 -4.10
N ARG A 59 1.93 6.18 -4.62
CA ARG A 59 1.60 7.47 -5.26
C ARG A 59 1.72 8.65 -4.29
N SER A 60 1.27 8.48 -3.05
CA SER A 60 1.41 9.51 -2.02
C SER A 60 2.89 9.79 -1.72
N ALA A 61 3.71 8.75 -1.56
CA ALA A 61 5.14 8.89 -1.32
C ALA A 61 5.87 9.57 -2.50
N GLU A 62 5.52 9.23 -3.75
CA GLU A 62 6.06 9.87 -4.95
C GLU A 62 5.72 11.36 -4.99
N HIS A 63 4.48 11.73 -4.65
CA HIS A 63 4.05 13.12 -4.59
C HIS A 63 4.78 13.90 -3.49
N GLU A 64 4.93 13.31 -2.31
CA GLU A 64 5.69 13.89 -1.21
C GLU A 64 7.16 14.08 -1.58
N LEU A 65 7.79 13.08 -2.21
CA LEU A 65 9.17 13.16 -2.69
C LEU A 65 9.35 14.26 -3.73
N ALA A 66 8.41 14.39 -4.67
CA ALA A 66 8.43 15.46 -5.66
C ALA A 66 8.31 16.85 -5.00
N SER A 67 7.43 16.99 -4.01
CA SER A 67 7.28 18.23 -3.24
C SER A 67 8.54 18.57 -2.45
N GLN A 68 9.13 17.60 -1.77
CA GLN A 68 10.39 17.78 -1.02
C GLN A 68 11.56 18.13 -1.95
N LYS A 69 11.68 17.44 -3.08
CA LYS A 69 12.69 17.74 -4.09
C LYS A 69 12.57 19.20 -4.57
N GLN A 70 11.34 19.65 -4.85
CA GLN A 70 11.10 21.02 -5.28
C GLN A 70 11.50 22.02 -4.20
N LYS A 71 11.18 21.76 -2.93
CA LYS A 71 11.62 22.61 -1.80
C LYS A 71 13.14 22.71 -1.70
N ILE A 72 13.84 21.58 -1.77
CA ILE A 72 15.31 21.54 -1.72
C ILE A 72 15.92 22.37 -2.86
N ILE A 73 15.36 22.26 -4.08
CA ILE A 73 15.83 23.05 -5.22
C ILE A 73 15.59 24.55 -4.99
N GLU A 74 14.40 24.94 -4.53
CA GLU A 74 14.07 26.33 -4.25
C GLU A 74 14.93 26.94 -3.13
N GLU A 75 15.19 26.17 -2.07
CA GLU A 75 16.09 26.54 -0.98
C GLU A 75 17.52 26.72 -1.50
N GLY A 76 18.03 25.77 -2.29
CA GLY A 76 19.35 25.85 -2.90
C GLY A 76 19.51 27.04 -3.84
N ILE A 77 18.48 27.39 -4.63
CA ILE A 77 18.49 28.59 -5.46
C ILE A 77 18.58 29.85 -4.59
N LYS A 78 17.79 29.94 -3.52
CA LYS A 78 17.83 31.09 -2.60
C LYS A 78 19.19 31.24 -1.92
N GLU A 79 19.77 30.14 -1.45
CA GLU A 79 21.10 30.14 -0.84
C GLU A 79 22.17 30.58 -1.85
N ALA A 80 22.14 30.04 -3.07
CA ALA A 80 23.06 30.45 -4.13
C ALA A 80 22.95 31.94 -4.45
N ASP A 81 21.73 32.49 -4.50
CA ASP A 81 21.48 33.91 -4.71
C ASP A 81 22.05 34.78 -3.59
N ILE A 82 21.92 34.34 -2.33
CA ILE A 82 22.51 35.02 -1.17
C ILE A 82 24.04 35.01 -1.26
N VAL A 83 24.63 33.86 -1.57
CA VAL A 83 26.09 33.72 -1.73
C VAL A 83 26.58 34.61 -2.87
N ALA A 84 25.90 34.62 -4.02
CA ALA A 84 26.27 35.44 -5.17
C ALA A 84 26.20 36.94 -4.85
N LYS A 85 25.15 37.40 -4.16
CA LYS A 85 25.02 38.79 -3.71
C LYS A 85 26.13 39.19 -2.73
N ASN A 86 26.39 38.34 -1.74
CA ASN A 86 27.43 38.56 -0.74
C ASN A 86 28.84 38.58 -1.36
N ALA A 87 29.11 37.67 -2.31
CA ALA A 87 30.37 37.64 -3.04
C ALA A 87 30.54 38.91 -3.87
N LYS A 88 29.52 39.30 -4.65
CA LYS A 88 29.54 40.51 -5.49
C LYS A 88 29.81 41.77 -4.68
N ALA A 89 29.22 41.90 -3.49
CA ALA A 89 29.44 43.05 -2.61
C ALA A 89 30.87 43.16 -2.05
N LYS A 90 31.65 42.06 -2.06
CA LYS A 90 33.02 42.01 -1.51
C LYS A 90 34.11 42.03 -2.58
N VAL A 91 33.77 42.03 -3.87
CA VAL A 91 34.75 41.98 -4.96
C VAL A 91 35.69 43.18 -4.91
N ASP A 92 35.15 44.39 -4.78
CA ASP A 92 35.95 45.61 -4.78
C ASP A 92 36.90 45.66 -3.58
N GLN A 93 36.40 45.32 -2.38
CA GLN A 93 37.22 45.21 -1.17
C GLN A 93 38.32 44.15 -1.30
N ALA A 94 38.04 43.02 -1.94
CA ALA A 94 39.03 41.98 -2.18
C ALA A 94 40.11 42.45 -3.16
N ALA A 95 39.74 43.19 -4.21
CA ALA A 95 40.68 43.77 -5.16
C ALA A 95 41.58 44.82 -4.49
N GLU A 96 41.03 45.72 -3.67
CA GLU A 96 41.80 46.70 -2.89
C GLU A 96 42.80 46.03 -1.95
N ASN A 97 42.37 44.99 -1.23
CA ASN A 97 43.27 44.24 -0.35
C ASN A 97 44.41 43.57 -1.14
N LEU A 98 44.13 43.03 -2.32
CA LEU A 98 45.14 42.41 -3.18
C LEU A 98 46.19 43.43 -3.64
N ILE A 99 45.75 44.62 -4.06
CA ILE A 99 46.63 45.71 -4.47
C ILE A 99 47.51 46.16 -3.29
N SER A 100 46.90 46.36 -2.12
CA SER A 100 47.62 46.76 -0.90
C SER A 100 48.71 45.76 -0.49
N GLU A 101 48.41 44.46 -0.50
CA GLU A 101 49.43 43.43 -0.23
C GLU A 101 50.52 43.37 -1.31
N PHE A 102 50.17 43.61 -2.57
CA PHE A 102 51.14 43.67 -3.66
C PHE A 102 52.10 44.86 -3.51
N GLU A 103 51.58 46.05 -3.19
CA GLU A 103 52.40 47.23 -2.88
C GLU A 103 53.30 46.96 -1.68
N ARG A 104 52.77 46.33 -0.62
CA ARG A 104 53.56 45.98 0.56
C ARG A 104 54.70 45.00 0.26
N ALA A 105 54.49 44.07 -0.66
CA ALA A 105 55.51 43.11 -1.08
C ALA A 105 56.60 43.73 -1.97
N ILE A 106 56.28 44.78 -2.73
CA ILE A 106 57.27 45.52 -3.54
C ILE A 106 58.09 46.49 -2.69
N HIS A 107 57.50 47.06 -1.64
CA HIS A 107 58.15 48.00 -0.74
C HIS A 107 58.88 47.34 0.45
N ALA A 108 58.86 46.00 0.55
CA ALA A 108 59.63 45.20 1.50
C ALA A 108 60.95 44.73 0.89
#